data_AF-A0ABD1UVC9-F1
#
_entry.id   AF-A0ABD1UVC9-F1
#
_cell.length_a   1.000
_cell.length_b   1.000
_cell.length_c   1.000
_cell.angle_alpha   90.00
_cell.angle_beta   90.00
_cell.angle_gamma   90.00
#
_symmetry.space_group_name_H-M   'P 1'
#
loop_
_entity.id
_entity.type
_entity.pdbx_description
1 polymer ?
#
loop_
_entity_poly.entity_id
_entity_poly.type
_entity_poly.pdbx_seq_one_letter_code
_entity_poly.pdbx_strand_id
1 'polypeptide(L)'
;MKRRSVSQKFNHRWKTKLFAVILLIFCFATLVLVESLYSRIKILALISPPLVQKPKLAFLFISRNRLPLDMVWDAFFQGDKENRFSIFVHSRPGFLLSKATTRSSYFLNRQINDSVQVDWGEASMIQAERVLLENALMDPFNDRFIFLSDSCIPLYNFSYTYDYVMSASTSFVDSFADTKEGRYNPKMHPVIPVENWRKGSQWVVLTRKHADIVVKDDTVFPMFQTHCKRKSLPEFWRDRHVPSDNSKEHNCIPDEHYVQTLLAQKGLEREITRRTLTHTSWDLSSSKEYERRGWHPLTYKLADATPTLVQSIKAIDNVYYETEYRREWCASKGKPSTCFLFARKFTRPAALRLLNTSTMEAMKRTSENMEEMKAHLEEFMSYCDAHMLAKMEPLERAQALFLLAKATITLFAIGSLLFFFAIAAHSLLHNT
;
A
#
# COMPACT_ATOMS: atom_id res chain seq x y z
N MET A 1 71.23 38.01 42.30
CA MET A 1 69.85 37.90 42.84
C MET A 1 68.85 37.90 41.69
N LYS A 2 68.15 36.78 41.45
CA LYS A 2 67.10 36.62 40.42
C LYS A 2 65.76 37.18 40.92
N ARG A 3 65.24 38.24 40.30
CA ARG A 3 63.83 38.68 40.44
C ARG A 3 63.29 39.06 39.06
N ARG A 4 62.70 38.10 38.33
CA ARG A 4 61.80 38.31 37.18
C ARG A 4 61.25 36.96 36.69
N SER A 5 60.26 36.38 37.36
CA SER A 5 59.46 35.28 36.77
C SER A 5 58.05 35.06 37.38
N VAL A 6 57.53 35.98 38.20
CA VAL A 6 56.20 35.80 38.83
C VAL A 6 55.09 36.58 38.11
N SER A 7 55.41 37.71 37.46
CA SER A 7 54.41 38.58 36.81
C SER A 7 53.79 38.00 35.52
N GLN A 8 54.56 37.25 34.71
CA GLN A 8 54.06 36.68 33.45
C GLN A 8 53.06 35.52 33.63
N LYS A 9 53.21 34.70 34.68
CA LYS A 9 52.29 33.58 34.97
C LYS A 9 50.90 34.06 35.44
N PHE A 10 50.84 35.19 36.14
CA PHE A 10 49.58 35.76 36.63
C PHE A 10 48.75 36.36 35.48
N ASN A 11 49.42 37.05 34.56
CA ASN A 11 48.77 37.69 33.40
C ASN A 11 48.19 36.67 32.41
N HIS A 12 48.85 35.52 32.23
CA HIS A 12 48.33 34.45 31.37
C HIS A 12 47.10 33.75 31.99
N ARG A 13 47.14 33.43 33.29
CA ARG A 13 46.01 32.80 34.01
C ARG A 13 44.74 33.65 33.99
N TRP A 14 44.86 34.98 34.09
CA TRP A 14 43.70 35.87 34.07
C TRP A 14 43.08 35.96 32.67
N LYS A 15 43.90 35.97 31.62
CA LYS A 15 43.44 35.89 30.22
C LYS A 15 42.73 34.57 29.91
N THR A 16 43.22 33.44 30.41
CA THR A 16 42.56 32.13 30.23
C THR A 16 41.21 32.07 30.95
N LYS A 17 41.12 32.63 32.17
CA LYS A 17 39.85 32.73 32.91
C LYS A 17 38.85 33.65 32.21
N LEU A 18 39.31 34.80 31.70
CA LEU A 18 38.46 35.72 30.94
C LEU A 18 37.94 35.07 29.65
N PHE A 19 38.79 34.33 28.93
CA PHE A 19 38.40 33.61 27.73
C PHE A 19 37.36 32.52 28.03
N ALA A 20 37.53 31.76 29.13
CA ALA A 20 36.56 30.75 29.55
C ALA A 20 35.20 31.36 29.91
N VAL A 21 35.19 32.53 30.56
CA VAL A 21 33.95 33.26 30.88
C VAL A 21 33.26 33.76 29.62
N ILE A 22 34.01 34.30 28.65
CA ILE A 22 33.44 34.74 27.36
C ILE A 22 32.84 33.55 26.61
N LEU A 23 33.51 32.40 26.60
CA LEU A 23 33.01 31.17 25.96
C LEU A 23 31.70 30.68 26.61
N LEU A 24 31.63 30.69 27.94
CA LEU A 24 30.42 30.33 28.69
C LEU A 24 29.25 31.27 28.40
N ILE A 25 29.50 32.58 28.36
CA ILE A 25 28.48 33.58 27.99
C ILE A 25 28.00 33.35 26.56
N PHE A 26 28.91 33.04 25.63
CA PHE A 26 28.56 32.73 24.25
C PHE A 26 27.70 31.46 24.16
N CYS A 27 28.09 30.37 24.83
CA CYS A 27 27.31 29.13 24.87
C CYS A 27 25.91 29.35 25.48
N PHE A 28 25.81 30.14 26.54
CA PHE A 28 24.52 30.46 27.15
C PHE A 28 23.65 31.31 26.22
N ALA A 29 24.23 32.33 25.58
CA ALA A 29 23.52 33.15 24.59
C ALA A 29 23.03 32.31 23.40
N THR A 30 23.84 31.36 22.91
CA THR A 30 23.41 30.43 21.85
C THR A 30 22.30 29.51 22.29
N LEU A 31 22.33 29.02 23.54
CA LEU A 31 21.27 28.17 24.09
C LEU A 31 19.94 28.94 24.16
N VAL A 32 19.97 30.17 24.67
CA VAL A 32 18.80 31.05 24.76
C VAL A 32 18.25 31.40 23.37
N LEU A 33 19.12 31.64 22.38
CA LEU A 33 18.70 31.86 20.99
C LEU A 33 18.04 30.62 20.39
N VAL A 34 18.60 29.42 20.63
CA VAL A 34 18.02 28.15 20.17
C VAL A 34 16.66 27.89 20.83
N GLU A 35 16.53 28.12 22.14
CA GLU A 35 15.23 27.99 22.84
C GLU A 35 14.20 29.01 22.35
N SER A 36 14.61 30.25 22.08
CA SER A 36 13.74 31.30 21.53
C SER A 36 13.26 30.95 20.12
N LEU A 37 14.16 30.46 19.25
CA LEU A 37 13.82 29.99 17.91
C LEU A 37 12.92 28.76 17.97
N TYR A 38 13.21 27.80 18.85
CA TYR A 38 12.39 26.62 19.07
C TYR A 38 10.98 26.98 19.57
N SER A 39 10.87 27.93 20.50
CA SER A 39 9.60 28.44 21.00
C SER A 39 8.80 29.16 19.91
N ARG A 40 9.47 29.96 19.07
CA ARG A 40 8.85 30.60 17.90
C ARG A 40 8.34 29.58 16.88
N ILE A 41 9.09 28.51 16.61
CA ILE A 41 8.67 27.41 15.72
C ILE A 41 7.45 26.69 16.31
N LYS A 42 7.46 26.38 17.61
CA LYS A 42 6.30 25.82 18.32
C LYS A 42 5.07 26.73 18.21
N ILE A 43 5.24 28.02 18.41
CA ILE A 43 4.16 29.01 18.31
C ILE A 43 3.65 29.13 16.87
N LEU A 44 4.51 29.12 15.85
CA LEU A 44 4.10 29.09 14.44
C LEU A 44 3.33 27.80 14.08
N ALA A 45 3.75 26.66 14.62
CA ALA A 45 3.05 25.39 14.48
C ALA A 45 1.69 25.37 15.18
N LEU A 46 1.51 26.16 16.25
CA LEU A 46 0.25 26.33 16.97
C LEU A 46 -0.69 27.37 16.34
N ILE A 47 -0.15 28.39 15.65
CA ILE A 47 -0.92 29.48 15.03
C ILE A 47 -1.36 29.13 13.60
N SER A 48 -0.71 28.18 12.94
CA SER A 48 -1.19 27.65 11.68
C SER A 48 -2.56 26.99 11.93
N PRO A 49 -3.67 27.43 11.30
CA PRO A 49 -4.91 26.69 11.38
C PRO A 49 -4.60 25.26 10.93
N PRO A 50 -5.07 24.20 11.64
CA PRO A 50 -4.81 22.85 11.19
C PRO A 50 -5.43 22.76 9.81
N LEU A 51 -4.59 22.66 8.78
CA LEU A 51 -5.03 22.19 7.49
C LEU A 51 -5.74 20.89 7.83
N VAL A 52 -7.06 20.81 7.62
CA VAL A 52 -7.85 19.63 7.96
C VAL A 52 -7.33 18.50 7.08
N GLN A 53 -6.27 17.84 7.56
CA GLN A 53 -5.60 16.77 6.84
C GLN A 53 -6.49 15.56 7.00
N LYS A 54 -7.06 15.13 5.88
CA LYS A 54 -7.86 13.91 5.84
C LYS A 54 -6.98 12.74 6.26
N PRO A 55 -7.52 11.78 7.03
CA PRO A 55 -6.75 10.61 7.41
C PRO A 55 -6.31 9.83 6.17
N LYS A 56 -5.16 9.18 6.28
CA LYS A 56 -4.44 8.58 5.15
C LYS A 56 -4.45 7.07 5.19
N LEU A 57 -4.37 6.47 4.00
CA LEU A 57 -3.98 5.08 3.82
C LEU A 57 -2.45 4.97 3.76
N ALA A 58 -1.84 4.21 4.66
CA ALA A 58 -0.44 3.82 4.59
C ALA A 58 -0.33 2.52 3.78
N PHE A 59 0.29 2.60 2.60
CA PHE A 59 0.60 1.44 1.76
C PHE A 59 1.99 0.90 2.13
N LEU A 60 2.02 -0.32 2.65
CA LEU A 60 3.20 -1.00 3.19
C LEU A 60 3.62 -2.10 2.22
N PHE A 61 4.60 -1.80 1.38
CA PHE A 61 5.09 -2.73 0.38
C PHE A 61 6.24 -3.57 0.91
N ILE A 62 6.12 -4.89 0.78
CA ILE A 62 7.20 -5.83 1.03
C ILE A 62 7.70 -6.35 -0.32
N SER A 63 8.98 -6.09 -0.60
CA SER A 63 9.65 -6.59 -1.79
C SER A 63 10.96 -7.27 -1.42
N ARG A 64 11.36 -8.29 -2.16
CA ARG A 64 12.73 -8.81 -2.06
C ARG A 64 13.76 -7.82 -2.60
N ASN A 65 13.41 -7.08 -3.65
CA ASN A 65 14.29 -6.16 -4.36
C ASN A 65 13.49 -4.92 -4.81
N ARG A 66 13.26 -4.82 -6.13
CA ARG A 66 12.50 -3.75 -6.80
C ARG A 66 11.00 -4.00 -6.72
N LEU A 67 10.20 -2.99 -7.05
CA LEU A 67 8.76 -3.11 -7.27
C LEU A 67 8.51 -3.23 -8.78
N PRO A 68 8.42 -4.46 -9.36
CA PRO A 68 8.31 -4.63 -10.80
C PRO A 68 7.00 -4.12 -11.38
N LEU A 69 5.99 -3.92 -10.53
CA LEU A 69 4.66 -3.43 -10.90
C LEU A 69 4.46 -1.93 -10.58
N ASP A 70 5.56 -1.19 -10.39
CA ASP A 70 5.54 0.23 -10.04
C ASP A 70 4.69 1.08 -11.00
N MET A 71 4.65 0.75 -12.29
CA MET A 71 3.84 1.45 -13.30
C MET A 71 2.32 1.38 -13.05
N VAL A 72 1.81 0.28 -12.50
CA VAL A 72 0.38 0.15 -12.20
C VAL A 72 0.04 0.95 -10.95
N TRP A 73 0.94 0.92 -9.96
CA TRP A 73 0.80 1.72 -8.75
C TRP A 73 0.96 3.21 -9.01
N ASP A 74 1.82 3.62 -9.94
CA ASP A 74 1.94 5.01 -10.38
C ASP A 74 0.60 5.53 -10.90
N ALA A 75 -0.02 4.80 -11.84
CA ALA A 75 -1.35 5.13 -12.36
C ALA A 75 -2.43 5.15 -11.27
N PHE A 76 -2.37 4.24 -10.30
CA PHE A 76 -3.28 4.22 -9.16
C PHE A 76 -3.14 5.46 -8.27
N PHE A 77 -1.91 5.81 -7.86
CA PHE A 77 -1.65 6.94 -6.95
C PHE A 77 -1.87 8.30 -7.62
N GLN A 78 -1.72 8.42 -8.94
CA GLN A 78 -2.15 9.61 -9.68
C GLN A 78 -3.63 9.95 -9.50
N GLY A 79 -4.46 8.97 -9.13
CA GLY A 79 -5.88 9.14 -8.86
C GLY A 79 -6.19 9.90 -7.57
N ASP A 80 -5.23 10.10 -6.67
CA ASP A 80 -5.43 10.94 -5.49
C ASP A 80 -5.03 12.39 -5.76
N LYS A 81 -5.91 13.32 -5.37
CA LYS A 81 -5.68 14.77 -5.49
C LYS A 81 -5.62 15.47 -4.13
N GLU A 82 -5.75 14.72 -3.04
CA GLU A 82 -6.00 15.26 -1.70
C GLU A 82 -4.93 14.85 -0.67
N ASN A 83 -3.82 14.24 -1.12
CA ASN A 83 -2.71 13.80 -0.27
C ASN A 83 -3.17 12.83 0.85
N ARG A 84 -3.99 11.85 0.48
CA ARG A 84 -4.68 10.89 1.35
C ARG A 84 -3.96 9.55 1.49
N PHE A 85 -2.68 9.50 1.16
CA PHE A 85 -1.89 8.29 1.31
C PHE A 85 -0.44 8.54 1.66
N SER A 86 0.19 7.51 2.20
CA SER A 86 1.62 7.41 2.47
C SER A 86 2.13 6.08 1.92
N ILE A 87 3.38 6.01 1.49
CA ILE A 87 4.00 4.80 0.94
C ILE A 87 5.25 4.50 1.76
N PHE A 88 5.38 3.23 2.16
CA PHE A 88 6.56 2.68 2.83
C PHE A 88 6.96 1.40 2.13
N VAL A 89 8.26 1.21 1.89
CA VAL A 89 8.77 0.04 1.20
C VAL A 89 9.87 -0.63 1.99
N HIS A 90 9.71 -1.91 2.27
CA HIS A 90 10.75 -2.78 2.78
C HIS A 90 11.37 -3.56 1.61
N SER A 91 12.70 -3.51 1.53
CA SER A 91 13.51 -4.28 0.60
C SER A 91 14.62 -5.00 1.36
N ARG A 92 15.24 -6.03 0.77
CA ARG A 92 16.37 -6.70 1.44
C ARG A 92 17.52 -5.72 1.74
N PRO A 93 18.32 -5.96 2.78
CA PRO A 93 19.51 -5.18 3.07
C PRO A 93 20.45 -5.05 1.86
N GLY A 94 21.00 -3.85 1.66
CA GLY A 94 21.89 -3.53 0.55
C GLY A 94 21.21 -3.21 -0.79
N PHE A 95 19.88 -3.38 -0.90
CA PHE A 95 19.12 -2.86 -2.04
C PHE A 95 18.71 -1.40 -1.81
N LEU A 96 18.73 -0.57 -2.86
CA LEU A 96 18.30 0.81 -2.80
C LEU A 96 17.28 1.14 -3.90
N LEU A 97 16.12 1.65 -3.48
CA LEU A 97 15.13 2.28 -4.35
C LEU A 97 15.59 3.67 -4.74
N SER A 98 15.98 3.82 -6.01
CA SER A 98 16.46 5.06 -6.61
C SER A 98 15.89 5.22 -8.01
N LYS A 99 16.20 6.35 -8.66
CA LYS A 99 15.83 6.60 -10.07
C LYS A 99 16.37 5.53 -11.04
N ALA A 100 17.38 4.76 -10.64
CA ALA A 100 17.91 3.65 -11.43
C ALA A 100 17.08 2.36 -11.30
N THR A 101 16.31 2.20 -10.22
CA THR A 101 15.61 0.95 -9.89
C THR A 101 14.08 1.04 -9.97
N THR A 102 13.51 2.25 -9.97
CA THR A 102 12.09 2.52 -10.23
C THR A 102 11.91 3.71 -11.17
N ARG A 103 10.86 3.66 -11.99
CA ARG A 103 10.45 4.79 -12.85
C ARG A 103 9.38 5.67 -12.21
N SER A 104 8.72 5.17 -11.16
CA SER A 104 7.65 5.88 -10.49
C SER A 104 8.21 6.82 -9.43
N SER A 105 7.83 8.09 -9.51
CA SER A 105 8.26 9.11 -8.54
C SER A 105 7.68 8.87 -7.15
N TYR A 106 6.53 8.18 -7.05
CA TYR A 106 5.86 7.88 -5.78
C TYR A 106 6.68 7.00 -4.85
N PHE A 107 7.54 6.14 -5.38
CA PHE A 107 8.37 5.21 -4.59
C PHE A 107 9.77 5.74 -4.26
N LEU A 108 10.16 6.90 -4.80
CA LEU A 108 11.44 7.52 -4.46
C LEU A 108 11.42 7.99 -3.00
N ASN A 109 12.50 7.69 -2.27
CA ASN A 109 12.66 8.02 -0.84
C ASN A 109 11.56 7.44 0.06
N ARG A 110 10.93 6.32 -0.35
CA ARG A 110 9.93 5.61 0.45
C ARG A 110 10.45 4.32 1.08
N GLN A 111 11.69 3.93 0.77
CA GLN A 111 12.31 2.77 1.38
C GLN A 111 12.63 3.06 2.84
N ILE A 112 12.31 2.12 3.73
CA ILE A 112 12.69 2.20 5.13
C ILE A 112 14.17 1.83 5.32
N ASN A 113 14.84 2.49 6.27
CA ASN A 113 16.27 2.31 6.48
C ASN A 113 16.58 1.01 7.23
N ASP A 114 15.70 0.59 8.14
CA ASP A 114 15.90 -0.57 9.04
C ASP A 114 15.50 -1.89 8.35
N SER A 115 16.05 -2.10 7.16
CA SER A 115 15.77 -3.29 6.35
C SER A 115 16.28 -4.57 7.02
N VAL A 116 15.47 -5.64 6.96
CA VAL A 116 15.73 -6.95 7.58
C VAL A 116 15.90 -7.98 6.47
N GLN A 117 16.83 -8.92 6.62
CA GLN A 117 16.91 -10.06 5.68
C GLN A 117 15.71 -10.97 5.93
N VAL A 118 14.83 -11.10 4.93
CA VAL A 118 13.59 -11.86 5.03
C VAL A 118 13.71 -13.17 4.29
N ASP A 119 13.53 -14.27 5.04
CA ASP A 119 13.42 -15.61 4.49
C ASP A 119 11.98 -16.13 4.55
N TRP A 120 11.62 -16.98 3.59
CA TRP A 120 10.25 -17.48 3.48
C TRP A 120 9.94 -18.54 4.55
N GLY A 121 8.80 -18.38 5.23
CA GLY A 121 8.37 -19.25 6.32
C GLY A 121 9.17 -19.04 7.62
N GLU A 122 9.85 -17.90 7.76
CA GLU A 122 10.57 -17.51 8.97
C GLU A 122 9.97 -16.25 9.60
N ALA A 123 10.15 -16.10 10.91
CA ALA A 123 9.65 -14.97 11.67
C ALA A 123 10.31 -13.63 11.27
N SER A 124 11.38 -13.65 10.47
CA SER A 124 11.94 -12.46 9.82
C SER A 124 10.92 -11.72 8.96
N MET A 125 9.92 -12.42 8.40
CA MET A 125 8.82 -11.78 7.66
C MET A 125 7.99 -10.88 8.57
N ILE A 126 7.59 -11.39 9.74
CA ILE A 126 6.86 -10.61 10.75
C ILE A 126 7.70 -9.42 11.23
N GLN A 127 9.01 -9.61 11.39
CA GLN A 127 9.90 -8.51 11.78
C GLN A 127 9.89 -7.39 10.73
N ALA A 128 9.98 -7.72 9.44
CA ALA A 128 9.89 -6.74 8.37
C ALA A 128 8.54 -6.00 8.35
N GLU A 129 7.45 -6.72 8.59
CA GLU A 129 6.10 -6.14 8.72
C GLU A 129 5.99 -5.17 9.89
N ARG A 130 6.55 -5.52 11.05
CA ARG A 130 6.59 -4.66 12.24
C ARG A 130 7.38 -3.38 11.99
N VAL A 131 8.55 -3.46 11.36
CA VAL A 131 9.35 -2.27 11.03
C VAL A 131 8.62 -1.36 10.05
N LEU A 132 7.89 -1.91 9.08
CA LEU A 132 7.02 -1.11 8.20
C LEU A 132 5.93 -0.37 8.99
N LEU A 133 5.27 -1.05 9.93
CA LEU A 133 4.25 -0.45 10.78
C LEU A 133 4.83 0.63 11.70
N GLU A 134 5.97 0.37 12.35
CA GLU A 134 6.68 1.34 13.19
C GLU A 134 6.93 2.64 12.42
N ASN A 135 7.48 2.53 11.21
CA ASN A 135 7.75 3.68 10.36
C ASN A 135 6.47 4.39 9.91
N ALA A 136 5.43 3.63 9.56
CA ALA A 136 4.17 4.20 9.13
C ALA A 136 3.37 4.87 10.26
N LEU A 137 3.49 4.37 11.50
CA LEU A 137 2.83 4.94 12.68
C LEU A 137 3.43 6.29 13.08
N MET A 138 4.64 6.63 12.64
CA MET A 138 5.23 7.95 12.89
C MET A 138 4.42 9.11 12.27
N ASP A 139 3.71 8.88 11.17
CA ASP A 139 2.76 9.86 10.63
C ASP A 139 1.43 9.75 11.41
N PRO A 140 1.01 10.80 12.15
CA PRO A 140 -0.23 10.78 12.93
C PRO A 140 -1.49 10.73 12.04
N PHE A 141 -1.39 11.09 10.76
CA PHE A 141 -2.52 11.06 9.84
C PHE A 141 -2.74 9.69 9.20
N ASN A 142 -1.78 8.75 9.29
CA ASN A 142 -1.99 7.38 8.82
C ASN A 142 -2.98 6.66 9.75
N ASP A 143 -4.14 6.29 9.21
CA ASP A 143 -5.25 5.71 9.98
C ASP A 143 -5.56 4.25 9.59
N ARG A 144 -5.16 3.84 8.38
CA ARG A 144 -5.29 2.48 7.86
C ARG A 144 -3.97 2.03 7.25
N PHE A 145 -3.57 0.79 7.51
CA PHE A 145 -2.26 0.24 7.17
C PHE A 145 -2.47 -1.00 6.29
N ILE A 146 -2.07 -0.93 5.02
CA ILE A 146 -2.37 -1.92 3.99
C ILE A 146 -1.09 -2.64 3.59
N PHE A 147 -0.98 -3.93 3.87
CA PHE A 147 0.16 -4.74 3.43
C PHE A 147 0.00 -5.23 2.00
N LEU A 148 1.05 -5.06 1.19
CA LEU A 148 1.10 -5.45 -0.21
C LEU A 148 2.44 -6.07 -0.57
N SER A 149 2.42 -7.02 -1.50
CA SER A 149 3.62 -7.59 -2.10
C SER A 149 4.01 -6.84 -3.37
N ASP A 150 5.26 -6.98 -3.76
CA ASP A 150 5.82 -6.62 -5.07
C ASP A 150 5.08 -7.16 -6.32
N SER A 151 4.14 -8.09 -6.16
CA SER A 151 3.35 -8.73 -7.21
C SER A 151 1.84 -8.45 -7.08
N CYS A 152 1.45 -7.53 -6.20
CA CYS A 152 0.07 -7.09 -6.06
C CYS A 152 -0.29 -6.01 -7.09
N ILE A 153 -1.53 -6.05 -7.56
CA ILE A 153 -2.16 -4.99 -8.35
C ILE A 153 -3.43 -4.49 -7.64
N PRO A 154 -3.77 -3.20 -7.78
CA PRO A 154 -5.09 -2.69 -7.42
C PRO A 154 -6.14 -3.14 -8.45
N LEU A 155 -7.33 -3.51 -7.98
CA LEU A 155 -8.47 -3.86 -8.83
C LEU A 155 -9.34 -2.63 -9.14
N TYR A 156 -9.31 -1.62 -8.29
CA TYR A 156 -10.12 -0.41 -8.40
C TYR A 156 -9.24 0.84 -8.37
N ASN A 157 -9.83 2.00 -8.69
CA ASN A 157 -9.13 3.27 -8.58
C ASN A 157 -8.90 3.67 -7.11
N PHE A 158 -8.08 4.70 -6.91
CA PHE A 158 -7.73 5.19 -5.57
C PHE A 158 -8.96 5.63 -4.78
N SER A 159 -9.85 6.44 -5.37
CA SER A 159 -11.01 6.98 -4.63
C SER A 159 -11.92 5.88 -4.09
N TYR A 160 -12.24 4.89 -4.93
CA TYR A 160 -13.04 3.74 -4.50
C TYR A 160 -12.35 2.96 -3.37
N THR A 161 -11.04 2.70 -3.52
CA THR A 161 -10.25 1.98 -2.53
C THR A 161 -10.21 2.73 -1.20
N TYR A 162 -9.97 4.03 -1.25
CA TYR A 162 -9.97 4.91 -0.09
C TYR A 162 -11.32 4.90 0.60
N ASP A 163 -12.41 5.15 -0.13
CA ASP A 163 -13.75 5.21 0.45
C ASP A 163 -14.18 3.86 1.04
N TYR A 164 -13.82 2.76 0.39
CA TYR A 164 -14.10 1.41 0.88
C TYR A 164 -13.40 1.17 2.22
N VAL A 165 -12.08 1.36 2.27
CA VAL A 165 -11.26 1.05 3.45
C VAL A 165 -11.54 2.02 4.61
N MET A 166 -11.69 3.31 4.33
CA MET A 166 -11.94 4.33 5.36
C MET A 166 -13.35 4.27 5.93
N SER A 167 -14.32 3.72 5.19
CA SER A 167 -15.68 3.52 5.70
C SER A 167 -15.84 2.34 6.66
N ALA A 168 -14.86 1.42 6.69
CA ALA A 168 -14.86 0.30 7.62
C ALA A 168 -14.40 0.76 9.01
N SER A 169 -15.14 0.35 10.06
CA SER A 169 -14.76 0.58 11.46
C SER A 169 -13.76 -0.46 11.99
N THR A 170 -13.65 -1.60 11.32
CA THR A 170 -12.84 -2.77 11.70
C THR A 170 -11.58 -2.89 10.84
N SER A 171 -10.64 -3.71 11.30
CA SER A 171 -9.54 -4.19 10.44
C SER A 171 -9.99 -5.35 9.56
N PHE A 172 -9.40 -5.50 8.38
CA PHE A 172 -9.59 -6.67 7.53
C PHE A 172 -8.44 -7.65 7.78
N VAL A 173 -8.71 -8.63 8.63
CA VAL A 173 -7.76 -9.67 9.01
C VAL A 173 -8.43 -11.00 8.73
N ASP A 174 -7.95 -11.68 7.69
CA ASP A 174 -8.35 -13.05 7.45
C ASP A 174 -7.96 -13.90 8.66
N SER A 175 -8.92 -14.57 9.30
CA SER A 175 -8.70 -15.27 10.57
C SER A 175 -9.71 -16.41 10.75
N PHE A 176 -9.20 -17.63 10.91
CA PHE A 176 -9.98 -18.85 11.17
C PHE A 176 -9.21 -19.86 12.01
N ALA A 177 -9.94 -20.76 12.68
CA ALA A 177 -9.34 -21.86 13.41
C ALA A 177 -8.57 -22.80 12.46
N ASP A 178 -7.31 -23.08 12.78
CA ASP A 178 -6.49 -24.02 12.01
C ASP A 178 -6.71 -25.45 12.53
N THR A 179 -7.41 -26.25 11.73
CA THR A 179 -7.70 -27.65 12.07
C THR A 179 -6.67 -28.63 11.52
N LYS A 180 -5.64 -28.15 10.81
CA LYS A 180 -4.60 -29.02 10.24
C LYS A 180 -3.60 -29.43 11.32
N GLU A 181 -3.51 -30.74 11.56
CA GLU A 181 -2.54 -31.31 12.48
C GLU A 181 -1.10 -30.95 12.08
N GLY A 182 -0.24 -30.75 13.09
CA GLY A 182 1.20 -30.56 12.90
C GLY A 182 1.68 -29.13 12.58
N ARG A 183 0.80 -28.12 12.52
CA ARG A 183 1.22 -26.71 12.34
C ARG A 183 1.51 -26.00 13.66
N TYR A 184 0.62 -26.16 14.64
CA TYR A 184 0.81 -25.62 15.97
C TYR A 184 1.90 -26.42 16.70
N ASN A 185 2.85 -25.71 17.30
CA ASN A 185 3.91 -26.28 18.12
C ASN A 185 3.51 -26.23 19.61
N PRO A 186 3.34 -27.37 20.31
CA PRO A 186 2.94 -27.39 21.72
C PRO A 186 3.87 -26.62 22.67
N LYS A 187 5.14 -26.38 22.28
CA LYS A 187 6.08 -25.56 23.06
C LYS A 187 5.69 -24.08 23.13
N MET A 188 4.72 -23.64 22.31
CA MET A 188 4.17 -22.29 22.41
C MET A 188 3.24 -22.13 23.62
N HIS A 189 2.71 -23.22 24.17
CA HIS A 189 1.94 -23.22 25.42
C HIS A 189 2.87 -23.02 26.65
N PRO A 190 2.46 -22.27 27.68
CA PRO A 190 1.15 -21.61 27.87
C PRO A 190 1.06 -20.21 27.26
N VAL A 191 2.15 -19.67 26.69
CA VAL A 191 2.19 -18.28 26.23
C VAL A 191 1.19 -18.04 25.10
N ILE A 192 1.11 -18.94 24.12
CA ILE A 192 0.08 -18.94 23.08
C ILE A 192 -0.73 -20.22 23.25
N PRO A 193 -1.90 -20.18 23.92
CA PRO A 193 -2.77 -21.33 24.01
C PRO A 193 -3.31 -21.75 22.64
N VAL A 194 -3.58 -23.05 22.47
CA VAL A 194 -4.02 -23.61 21.18
C VAL A 194 -5.37 -23.05 20.72
N GLU A 195 -6.24 -22.69 21.67
CA GLU A 195 -7.54 -22.06 21.41
C GLU A 195 -7.43 -20.67 20.77
N ASN A 196 -6.31 -19.98 21.00
CA ASN A 196 -6.00 -18.67 20.41
C ASN A 196 -5.22 -18.81 19.10
N TRP A 197 -4.81 -20.02 18.73
CA TRP A 197 -4.10 -20.27 17.47
C TRP A 197 -5.03 -20.04 16.28
N ARG A 198 -4.72 -19.03 15.48
CA ARG A 198 -5.49 -18.65 14.29
C ARG A 198 -4.61 -18.69 13.06
N LYS A 199 -5.24 -18.98 11.92
CA LYS A 199 -4.65 -18.91 10.59
C LYS A 199 -5.36 -17.85 9.74
N GLY A 200 -4.63 -17.26 8.80
CA GLY A 200 -5.21 -16.54 7.68
C GLY A 200 -4.16 -16.03 6.69
N SER A 201 -4.57 -15.09 5.85
CA SER A 201 -3.69 -14.38 4.93
C SER A 201 -2.69 -13.47 5.66
N GLN A 202 -1.44 -13.46 5.18
CA GLN A 202 -0.43 -12.44 5.50
C GLN A 202 -0.91 -11.02 5.16
N TRP A 203 -1.70 -10.87 4.09
CA TRP A 203 -2.07 -9.59 3.52
C TRP A 203 -3.28 -8.99 4.27
N VAL A 204 -2.98 -8.26 5.34
CA VAL A 204 -3.98 -7.64 6.22
C VAL A 204 -4.13 -6.13 5.96
N VAL A 205 -5.28 -5.58 6.37
CA VAL A 205 -5.50 -4.13 6.48
C VAL A 205 -5.85 -3.79 7.92
N LEU A 206 -4.98 -3.05 8.59
CA LEU A 206 -5.12 -2.73 10.02
C LEU A 206 -5.63 -1.31 10.23
N THR A 207 -6.44 -1.12 11.28
CA THR A 207 -6.65 0.19 11.89
C THR A 207 -5.40 0.61 12.64
N ARG A 208 -5.27 1.91 12.92
CA ARG A 208 -4.16 2.43 13.75
C ARG A 208 -4.04 1.74 15.10
N LYS A 209 -5.16 1.44 15.77
CA LYS A 209 -5.20 0.69 17.03
C LYS A 209 -4.53 -0.67 16.90
N HIS A 210 -4.89 -1.47 15.89
CA HIS A 210 -4.32 -2.80 15.72
C HIS A 210 -2.86 -2.76 15.22
N ALA A 211 -2.49 -1.78 14.39
CA ALA A 211 -1.10 -1.56 14.00
C ALA A 211 -0.20 -1.29 15.23
N ASP A 212 -0.64 -0.45 16.15
CA ASP A 212 0.07 -0.14 17.41
C ASP A 212 0.25 -1.39 18.29
N ILE A 213 -0.78 -2.24 18.39
CA ILE A 213 -0.70 -3.51 19.12
C ILE A 213 0.32 -4.45 18.51
N VAL A 214 0.36 -4.57 17.18
CA VAL A 214 1.31 -5.44 16.46
C VAL A 214 2.75 -5.01 16.71
N VAL A 215 3.01 -3.70 16.70
CA VAL A 215 4.34 -3.13 16.93
C VAL A 215 4.79 -3.28 18.38
N LYS A 216 3.88 -3.09 19.34
CA LYS A 216 4.17 -3.18 20.77
C LYS A 216 4.20 -4.60 21.33
N ASP A 217 3.93 -5.62 20.52
CA ASP A 217 3.93 -7.00 21.01
C ASP A 217 5.35 -7.46 21.38
N ASP A 218 5.48 -7.87 22.64
CA ASP A 218 6.68 -8.45 23.25
C ASP A 218 6.42 -9.88 23.77
N THR A 219 5.25 -10.46 23.44
CA THR A 219 4.81 -11.76 23.96
C THR A 219 4.65 -12.83 22.88
N VAL A 220 3.86 -12.56 21.84
CA VAL A 220 3.52 -13.56 20.82
C VAL A 220 4.65 -13.71 19.82
N PHE A 221 5.23 -12.60 19.39
CA PHE A 221 6.30 -12.58 18.38
C PHE A 221 7.55 -13.36 18.80
N PRO A 222 8.10 -13.22 20.02
CA PRO A 222 9.22 -14.05 20.46
C PRO A 222 8.92 -15.55 20.38
N MET A 223 7.69 -15.97 20.74
CA MET A 223 7.28 -17.37 20.65
C MET A 223 7.26 -17.86 19.20
N PHE A 224 6.76 -17.03 18.28
CA PHE A 224 6.83 -17.32 16.85
C PHE A 224 8.28 -17.41 16.35
N GLN A 225 9.16 -16.49 16.78
CA GLN A 225 10.58 -16.51 16.42
C GLN A 225 11.26 -17.82 16.85
N THR A 226 10.95 -18.31 18.05
CA THR A 226 11.59 -19.50 18.61
C THR A 226 10.95 -20.81 18.12
N HIS A 227 9.63 -20.89 17.99
CA HIS A 227 8.92 -22.17 17.85
C HIS A 227 8.10 -22.33 16.57
N CYS A 228 7.71 -21.25 15.90
CA CYS A 228 7.01 -21.31 14.62
C CYS A 228 8.05 -21.33 13.49
N LYS A 229 8.45 -22.54 13.10
CA LYS A 229 9.42 -22.76 12.02
C LYS A 229 8.76 -23.53 10.90
N ARG A 230 9.11 -23.19 9.66
CA ARG A 230 8.76 -24.01 8.49
C ARG A 230 9.56 -25.32 8.53
N LYS A 231 8.91 -26.44 8.17
CA LYS A 231 9.60 -27.73 8.02
C LYS A 231 10.69 -27.62 6.96
N SER A 232 11.86 -28.24 7.18
CA SER A 232 12.87 -28.33 6.13
C SER A 232 12.32 -29.21 5.02
N LEU A 233 11.91 -28.60 3.91
CA LEU A 233 11.43 -29.35 2.77
C LEU A 233 12.64 -29.94 2.03
N PRO A 234 12.43 -31.09 1.34
CA PRO A 234 13.10 -31.37 0.09
C PRO A 234 13.04 -30.17 -0.87
N GLU A 235 13.47 -30.17 -2.12
CA GLU A 235 13.38 -28.95 -2.99
C GLU A 235 14.24 -27.74 -2.51
N PHE A 236 14.23 -27.36 -1.24
CA PHE A 236 14.99 -26.32 -0.55
C PHE A 236 16.17 -26.90 0.26
N TRP A 237 16.66 -28.09 -0.10
CA TRP A 237 17.77 -28.79 0.58
C TRP A 237 19.05 -27.96 0.76
N ARG A 238 19.23 -26.89 -0.03
CA ARG A 238 20.37 -25.98 0.08
C ARG A 238 20.23 -24.96 1.21
N ASP A 239 19.03 -24.75 1.73
CA ASP A 239 18.75 -23.71 2.72
C ASP A 239 18.95 -24.20 4.16
N ARG A 240 18.89 -25.52 4.42
CA ARG A 240 19.10 -26.11 5.76
C ARG A 240 19.45 -27.61 5.69
N HIS A 241 20.21 -28.07 6.69
CA HIS A 241 20.45 -29.50 6.91
C HIS A 241 19.12 -30.19 7.27
N VAL A 242 18.77 -31.27 6.55
CA VAL A 242 17.55 -32.04 6.85
C VAL A 242 17.89 -33.07 7.93
N PRO A 243 17.25 -33.01 9.11
CA PRO A 243 17.51 -33.97 10.17
C PRO A 243 17.12 -35.39 9.75
N SER A 244 17.80 -36.40 10.30
CA SER A 244 17.48 -37.81 10.09
C SER A 244 16.11 -38.22 10.63
N ASP A 245 15.56 -37.47 11.60
CA ASP A 245 14.20 -37.59 12.12
C ASP A 245 13.49 -36.22 12.08
N ASN A 246 12.52 -36.08 11.17
CA ASN A 246 11.70 -34.87 11.01
C ASN A 246 10.25 -35.07 11.52
N SER A 247 9.98 -36.16 12.25
CA SER A 247 8.64 -36.47 12.78
C SER A 247 8.16 -35.46 13.82
N LYS A 248 9.10 -34.77 14.48
CA LYS A 248 8.86 -33.74 15.50
C LYS A 248 8.90 -32.31 14.95
N GLU A 249 9.12 -32.13 13.65
CA GLU A 249 9.09 -30.80 13.03
C GLU A 249 7.66 -30.39 12.71
N HIS A 250 7.22 -29.29 13.33
CA HIS A 250 5.95 -28.65 13.01
C HIS A 250 6.11 -27.75 11.79
N ASN A 251 5.18 -27.79 10.85
CA ASN A 251 5.26 -26.96 9.65
C ASN A 251 4.48 -25.65 9.85
N CYS A 252 5.10 -24.70 10.55
CA CYS A 252 4.48 -23.43 10.91
C CYS A 252 4.94 -22.32 9.96
N ILE A 253 4.01 -21.53 9.41
CA ILE A 253 4.29 -20.39 8.51
C ILE A 253 3.96 -19.09 9.27
N PRO A 254 4.94 -18.42 9.88
CA PRO A 254 4.69 -17.36 10.87
C PRO A 254 3.76 -16.24 10.39
N ASP A 255 3.97 -15.76 9.18
CA ASP A 255 3.27 -14.65 8.54
C ASP A 255 1.79 -14.95 8.20
N GLU A 256 1.40 -16.23 8.14
CA GLU A 256 0.01 -16.66 7.96
C GLU A 256 -0.75 -16.86 9.28
N HIS A 257 -0.12 -16.57 10.42
CA HIS A 257 -0.66 -16.93 11.74
C HIS A 257 -0.53 -15.82 12.79
N TYR A 258 0.53 -15.00 12.72
CA TYR A 258 0.91 -14.10 13.80
C TYR A 258 -0.13 -13.04 14.14
N VAL A 259 -0.55 -12.23 13.15
CA VAL A 259 -1.48 -11.10 13.41
C VAL A 259 -2.82 -11.61 13.93
N GLN A 260 -3.32 -12.71 13.35
CA GLN A 260 -4.56 -13.35 13.73
C GLN A 260 -4.50 -13.85 15.19
N THR A 261 -3.44 -14.58 15.52
CA THR A 261 -3.21 -15.17 16.83
C THR A 261 -3.02 -14.10 17.89
N LEU A 262 -2.26 -13.04 17.59
CA LEU A 262 -2.07 -11.91 18.49
C LEU A 262 -3.39 -11.21 18.81
N LEU A 263 -4.22 -10.92 17.80
CA LEU A 263 -5.51 -10.28 18.04
C LEU A 263 -6.50 -11.18 18.78
N ALA A 264 -6.49 -12.50 18.51
CA ALA A 264 -7.27 -13.47 19.29
C ALA A 264 -6.85 -13.49 20.76
N GLN A 265 -5.54 -13.52 21.01
CA GLN A 265 -4.97 -13.52 22.36
C GLN A 265 -5.25 -12.22 23.14
N LYS A 266 -5.40 -11.09 22.45
CA LYS A 266 -5.85 -9.82 23.05
C LYS A 266 -7.38 -9.71 23.18
N GLY A 267 -8.15 -10.71 22.75
CA GLY A 267 -9.62 -10.70 22.80
C GLY A 267 -10.28 -9.76 21.79
N LEU A 268 -9.57 -9.42 20.70
CA LEU A 268 -9.99 -8.41 19.72
C LEU A 268 -10.62 -9.00 18.45
N GLU A 269 -11.03 -10.26 18.48
CA GLU A 269 -11.65 -10.93 17.31
C GLU A 269 -12.96 -10.26 16.86
N ARG A 270 -13.63 -9.53 17.75
CA ARG A 270 -14.86 -8.77 17.42
C ARG A 270 -14.58 -7.42 16.75
N GLU A 271 -13.33 -6.99 16.71
CA GLU A 271 -12.90 -5.73 16.08
C GLU A 271 -12.31 -5.92 14.67
N ILE A 272 -12.36 -7.17 14.17
CA ILE A 272 -11.91 -7.51 12.83
C ILE A 272 -13.06 -8.01 11.97
N THR A 273 -13.04 -7.67 10.69
CA THR A 273 -13.75 -8.40 9.65
C THR A 273 -12.87 -9.57 9.24
N ARG A 274 -13.36 -10.79 9.43
CA ARG A 274 -12.60 -12.05 9.32
C ARG A 274 -12.39 -12.47 7.86
N ARG A 275 -11.77 -11.59 7.08
CA ARG A 275 -11.36 -11.78 5.67
C ARG A 275 -10.26 -10.80 5.27
N THR A 276 -9.55 -11.11 4.19
CA THR A 276 -8.58 -10.22 3.54
C THR A 276 -9.24 -9.40 2.43
N LEU A 277 -8.62 -8.28 2.06
CA LEU A 277 -8.95 -7.49 0.87
C LEU A 277 -8.08 -7.85 -0.35
N THR A 278 -7.19 -8.85 -0.22
CA THR A 278 -6.24 -9.25 -1.27
C THR A 278 -6.58 -10.63 -1.81
N HIS A 279 -7.09 -10.69 -3.05
CA HIS A 279 -7.38 -11.93 -3.75
C HIS A 279 -6.10 -12.71 -4.07
N THR A 280 -6.15 -14.01 -3.83
CA THR A 280 -5.08 -14.97 -4.15
C THR A 280 -5.70 -16.26 -4.69
N SER A 281 -5.31 -16.69 -5.88
CA SER A 281 -5.75 -17.97 -6.44
C SER A 281 -4.78 -19.10 -6.08
N TRP A 282 -5.34 -20.21 -5.63
CA TRP A 282 -4.61 -21.42 -5.26
C TRP A 282 -4.91 -22.60 -6.19
N ASP A 283 -5.40 -22.33 -7.41
CA ASP A 283 -5.82 -23.36 -8.36
C ASP A 283 -4.71 -24.40 -8.64
N LEU A 284 -4.95 -25.62 -8.14
CA LEU A 284 -4.06 -26.78 -8.17
C LEU A 284 -3.87 -27.37 -9.59
N SER A 285 -4.71 -26.98 -10.56
CA SER A 285 -4.72 -27.56 -11.90
C SER A 285 -3.70 -26.95 -12.88
N SER A 286 -3.20 -25.75 -12.59
CA SER A 286 -2.43 -24.93 -13.56
C SER A 286 -0.91 -25.14 -13.53
N SER A 287 -0.38 -25.87 -12.54
CA SER A 287 1.04 -26.24 -12.46
C SER A 287 1.34 -27.50 -13.27
N LYS A 288 2.18 -27.37 -14.31
CA LYS A 288 2.75 -28.50 -15.08
C LYS A 288 3.73 -29.36 -14.26
N GLU A 289 4.20 -28.86 -13.12
CA GLU A 289 5.06 -29.62 -12.19
C GLU A 289 4.23 -30.09 -11.00
N TYR A 290 4.13 -31.41 -10.83
CA TYR A 290 3.34 -32.07 -9.79
C TYR A 290 3.81 -31.69 -8.37
N GLU A 291 5.11 -31.41 -8.19
CA GLU A 291 5.75 -31.04 -6.91
C GLU A 291 5.48 -29.59 -6.48
N ARG A 292 5.26 -28.66 -7.42
CA ARG A 292 4.96 -27.24 -7.10
C ARG A 292 3.50 -26.99 -6.69
N ARG A 293 2.66 -28.01 -6.68
CA ARG A 293 1.24 -27.90 -6.27
C ARG A 293 1.15 -27.67 -4.76
N GLY A 294 0.59 -26.53 -4.34
CA GLY A 294 0.07 -26.34 -2.98
C GLY A 294 0.86 -25.42 -2.03
N TRP A 295 2.09 -24.99 -2.37
CA TRP A 295 2.89 -24.09 -1.50
C TRP A 295 2.88 -22.63 -1.91
N HIS A 296 2.62 -22.37 -3.19
CA HIS A 296 2.57 -21.03 -3.73
C HIS A 296 1.28 -20.83 -4.53
N PRO A 297 0.68 -19.65 -4.42
CA PRO A 297 -0.48 -19.34 -5.22
C PRO A 297 -0.11 -19.16 -6.70
N LEU A 298 -1.10 -19.37 -7.57
CA LEU A 298 -1.00 -19.23 -9.01
C LEU A 298 -0.41 -17.88 -9.38
N THR A 299 0.58 -17.90 -10.27
CA THR A 299 1.16 -16.68 -10.85
C THR A 299 0.54 -16.38 -12.20
N TYR A 300 -0.20 -15.27 -12.28
CA TYR A 300 -0.82 -14.77 -13.50
C TYR A 300 0.24 -14.22 -14.46
N LYS A 301 0.36 -14.89 -15.60
CA LYS A 301 1.24 -14.52 -16.71
C LYS A 301 0.48 -13.64 -17.71
N LEU A 302 1.19 -13.22 -18.76
CA LEU A 302 0.65 -12.36 -19.80
C LEU A 302 -0.67 -12.88 -20.38
N ALA A 303 -0.76 -14.19 -20.65
CA ALA A 303 -1.94 -14.82 -21.25
C ALA A 303 -3.17 -14.77 -20.32
N ASP A 304 -2.96 -14.94 -19.02
CA ASP A 304 -4.02 -15.01 -18.01
C ASP A 304 -4.64 -13.62 -17.73
N ALA A 305 -3.86 -12.55 -17.87
CA ALA A 305 -4.25 -11.18 -17.62
C ALA A 305 -5.25 -10.63 -18.65
N THR A 306 -6.52 -11.01 -18.48
CA THR A 306 -7.66 -10.60 -19.31
C THR A 306 -8.65 -9.73 -18.53
N PRO A 307 -9.44 -8.88 -19.20
CA PRO A 307 -10.55 -8.18 -18.55
C PRO A 307 -11.52 -9.13 -17.86
N THR A 308 -11.79 -10.29 -18.47
CA THR A 308 -12.65 -11.35 -17.89
C THR A 308 -12.12 -11.86 -16.56
N LEU A 309 -10.80 -12.10 -16.44
CA LEU A 309 -10.17 -12.47 -15.17
C LEU A 309 -10.36 -11.39 -14.11
N VAL A 310 -10.14 -10.12 -14.47
CA VAL A 310 -10.31 -9.01 -13.51
C VAL A 310 -11.77 -8.91 -13.07
N GLN A 311 -12.73 -9.06 -13.99
CA GLN A 311 -14.16 -9.04 -13.66
C GLN A 311 -14.57 -10.23 -12.81
N SER A 312 -14.04 -11.43 -13.06
CA SER A 312 -14.37 -12.61 -12.25
C SER A 312 -13.88 -12.45 -10.80
N ILE A 313 -12.70 -11.86 -10.59
CA ILE A 313 -12.21 -11.54 -9.24
C ILE A 313 -13.11 -10.48 -8.57
N LYS A 314 -13.49 -9.44 -9.30
CA LYS A 314 -14.36 -8.36 -8.80
C LYS A 314 -15.78 -8.83 -8.44
N ALA A 315 -16.28 -9.84 -9.15
CA ALA A 315 -17.60 -10.42 -8.94
C ALA A 315 -17.70 -11.25 -7.64
N ILE A 316 -16.59 -11.56 -6.98
CA ILE A 316 -16.61 -12.30 -5.71
C ILE A 316 -17.16 -11.40 -4.60
N ASP A 317 -18.32 -11.80 -4.06
CA ASP A 317 -19.07 -11.09 -3.02
C ASP A 317 -19.08 -11.83 -1.67
N ASN A 318 -18.46 -13.00 -1.60
CA ASN A 318 -18.29 -13.74 -0.36
C ASN A 318 -17.03 -14.64 -0.37
N VAL A 319 -16.57 -15.02 0.82
CA VAL A 319 -15.47 -15.97 1.02
C VAL A 319 -15.95 -17.13 1.89
N TYR A 320 -15.67 -18.37 1.48
CA TYR A 320 -16.03 -19.56 2.24
C TYR A 320 -14.82 -20.13 2.99
N TYR A 321 -14.99 -20.36 4.29
CA TYR A 321 -13.99 -20.91 5.21
C TYR A 321 -14.37 -22.34 5.56
N GLU A 322 -13.75 -23.29 4.87
CA GLU A 322 -14.04 -24.72 4.98
C GLU A 322 -13.87 -25.24 6.42
N THR A 323 -12.83 -24.80 7.14
CA THR A 323 -12.54 -25.29 8.50
C THR A 323 -13.58 -24.89 9.54
N GLU A 324 -14.34 -23.83 9.27
CA GLU A 324 -15.36 -23.29 10.18
C GLU A 324 -16.77 -23.44 9.64
N TYR A 325 -16.93 -24.01 8.43
CA TYR A 325 -18.19 -24.03 7.68
C TYR A 325 -18.86 -22.64 7.62
N ARG A 326 -18.05 -21.59 7.54
CA ARG A 326 -18.49 -20.19 7.62
C ARG A 326 -18.39 -19.52 6.26
N ARG A 327 -19.43 -18.79 5.87
CA ARG A 327 -19.42 -17.90 4.71
C ARG A 327 -19.39 -16.45 5.17
N GLU A 328 -18.35 -15.73 4.76
CA GLU A 328 -18.20 -14.31 5.03
C GLU A 328 -18.72 -13.52 3.82
N TRP A 329 -19.90 -12.91 3.97
CA TRP A 329 -20.48 -12.04 2.94
C TRP A 329 -19.86 -10.64 3.02
N CYS A 330 -19.43 -10.13 1.88
CA CYS A 330 -18.70 -8.87 1.81
C CYS A 330 -19.67 -7.69 1.72
N ALA A 331 -19.47 -6.73 2.61
CA ALA A 331 -20.25 -5.52 2.65
C ALA A 331 -19.35 -4.28 2.82
N SER A 332 -19.83 -3.16 2.31
CA SER A 332 -19.25 -1.83 2.49
C SER A 332 -20.37 -0.85 2.79
N LYS A 333 -20.23 -0.02 3.82
CA LYS A 333 -21.27 0.92 4.29
C LYS A 333 -22.64 0.25 4.51
N GLY A 334 -22.64 -0.98 5.02
CA GLY A 334 -23.85 -1.77 5.28
C GLY A 334 -24.55 -2.35 4.05
N LYS A 335 -23.96 -2.23 2.85
CA LYS A 335 -24.51 -2.77 1.60
C LYS A 335 -23.64 -3.90 1.05
N PRO A 336 -24.21 -4.91 0.37
CA PRO A 336 -23.43 -5.93 -0.34
C PRO A 336 -22.39 -5.29 -1.27
N SER A 337 -21.19 -5.87 -1.30
CA SER A 337 -20.06 -5.33 -2.05
C SER A 337 -19.08 -6.42 -2.45
N THR A 338 -18.10 -6.06 -3.29
CA THR A 338 -16.99 -6.95 -3.63
C THR A 338 -16.13 -7.25 -2.39
N CYS A 339 -15.50 -8.42 -2.37
CA CYS A 339 -14.58 -8.80 -1.30
C CYS A 339 -13.19 -8.19 -1.45
N PHE A 340 -12.68 -8.06 -2.67
CA PHE A 340 -11.26 -7.82 -2.90
C PHE A 340 -11.00 -6.46 -3.54
N LEU A 341 -10.04 -5.72 -3.00
CA LEU A 341 -9.56 -4.46 -3.58
C LEU A 341 -8.23 -4.64 -4.31
N PHE A 342 -7.49 -5.69 -3.97
CA PHE A 342 -6.19 -6.03 -4.54
C PHE A 342 -6.20 -7.47 -5.03
N ALA A 343 -5.32 -7.79 -5.97
CA ALA A 343 -5.05 -9.16 -6.38
C ALA A 343 -3.54 -9.39 -6.48
N ARG A 344 -3.08 -10.58 -6.09
CA ARG A 344 -1.65 -10.90 -5.99
C ARG A 344 -1.19 -11.86 -7.09
N LYS A 345 0.13 -11.93 -7.24
CA LYS A 345 0.90 -12.86 -8.09
C LYS A 345 0.80 -12.52 -9.58
N PHE A 346 0.78 -11.24 -9.91
CA PHE A 346 0.89 -10.80 -11.31
C PHE A 346 2.35 -10.62 -11.71
N THR A 347 2.70 -11.16 -12.87
CA THR A 347 3.99 -10.84 -13.51
C THR A 347 3.97 -9.44 -14.10
N ARG A 348 5.16 -8.87 -14.34
CA ARG A 348 5.29 -7.56 -14.99
C ARG A 348 4.57 -7.47 -16.35
N PRO A 349 4.71 -8.45 -17.27
CA PRO A 349 3.96 -8.43 -18.54
C PRO A 349 2.45 -8.51 -18.35
N ALA A 350 1.98 -9.32 -17.38
CA ALA A 350 0.56 -9.42 -17.04
C ALA A 350 -0.03 -8.06 -16.61
N ALA A 351 0.66 -7.39 -15.67
CA ALA A 351 0.26 -6.09 -15.17
C ALA A 351 0.24 -5.01 -16.27
N LEU A 352 1.23 -5.00 -17.16
CA LEU A 352 1.26 -4.09 -18.31
C LEU A 352 0.09 -4.31 -19.26
N ARG A 353 -0.26 -5.57 -19.54
CA ARG A 353 -1.42 -5.89 -20.39
C ARG A 353 -2.71 -5.33 -19.79
N LEU A 354 -2.92 -5.48 -18.48
CA LEU A 354 -4.09 -4.93 -17.81
C LEU A 354 -4.13 -3.40 -17.87
N LEU A 355 -2.98 -2.74 -17.63
CA LEU A 355 -2.89 -1.29 -17.73
C LEU A 355 -3.24 -0.79 -19.14
N ASN A 356 -2.64 -1.37 -20.17
CA ASN A 356 -2.90 -1.00 -21.57
C ASN A 356 -4.34 -1.30 -22.01
N THR A 357 -4.90 -2.42 -21.56
CA THR A 357 -6.29 -2.75 -21.88
C THR A 357 -7.24 -1.75 -21.23
N SER A 358 -6.98 -1.36 -19.97
CA SER A 358 -7.79 -0.37 -19.27
C SER A 358 -7.75 1.02 -19.92
N THR A 359 -6.58 1.45 -20.43
CA THR A 359 -6.45 2.73 -21.14
C THR A 359 -7.15 2.68 -22.49
N MET A 360 -7.03 1.58 -23.24
CA MET A 360 -7.75 1.38 -24.49
C MET A 360 -9.28 1.35 -24.28
N GLU A 361 -9.77 0.67 -23.24
CA GLU A 361 -11.19 0.66 -22.90
C GLU A 361 -11.71 2.04 -22.49
N ALA A 362 -10.89 2.85 -21.79
CA ALA A 362 -11.24 4.22 -21.46
C ALA A 362 -11.29 5.12 -22.72
N MET A 363 -10.32 4.96 -23.63
CA MET A 363 -10.32 5.65 -24.93
C MET A 363 -11.54 5.26 -25.78
N LYS A 364 -11.87 3.96 -25.84
CA LYS A 364 -13.04 3.47 -26.58
C LYS A 364 -14.34 4.06 -26.03
N ARG A 365 -14.54 4.02 -24.71
CA ARG A 365 -15.72 4.64 -24.07
C ARG A 365 -15.80 6.14 -24.31
N THR A 366 -14.66 6.83 -24.29
CA THR A 366 -14.61 8.26 -24.57
C THR A 366 -15.01 8.54 -26.02
N SER A 367 -14.56 7.71 -26.96
CA SER A 367 -14.96 7.78 -28.36
C SER A 367 -16.46 7.49 -28.54
N GLU A 368 -16.99 6.45 -27.90
CA GLU A 368 -18.42 6.09 -27.95
C GLU A 368 -19.30 7.22 -27.39
N ASN A 369 -18.97 7.75 -26.21
CA ASN A 369 -19.67 8.90 -25.62
C ASN A 369 -19.61 10.15 -26.52
N MET A 370 -18.53 10.32 -27.27
CA MET A 370 -18.37 11.46 -28.18
C MET A 370 -19.24 11.31 -29.43
N GLU A 371 -19.35 10.11 -29.99
CA GLU A 371 -20.29 9.84 -31.09
C GLU A 371 -21.74 9.99 -30.65
N GLU A 372 -22.09 9.54 -29.44
CA GLU A 372 -23.44 9.76 -28.86
C GLU A 372 -23.72 11.25 -28.67
N MET A 373 -22.76 12.01 -28.12
CA MET A 373 -22.89 13.45 -27.96
C MET A 373 -23.03 14.17 -29.32
N LYS A 374 -22.33 13.71 -30.36
CA LYS A 374 -22.48 14.22 -31.72
C LYS A 374 -23.88 13.96 -32.27
N ALA A 375 -24.42 12.76 -32.11
CA ALA A 375 -25.77 12.41 -32.54
C ALA A 375 -26.83 13.28 -31.83
N HIS A 376 -26.72 13.46 -30.50
CA HIS A 376 -27.61 14.37 -29.76
C HIS A 376 -27.49 15.82 -30.20
N LEU A 377 -26.30 16.28 -30.58
CA LEU A 377 -26.10 17.63 -31.09
C LEU A 377 -26.74 17.79 -32.49
N GLU A 378 -26.59 16.81 -33.37
CA GLU A 378 -27.23 16.80 -34.69
C GLU A 378 -28.77 16.78 -34.57
N GLU A 379 -29.31 15.98 -33.64
CA GLU A 379 -30.74 15.95 -33.34
C GLU A 379 -31.22 17.30 -32.78
N PHE A 380 -30.52 17.86 -31.80
CA PHE A 380 -30.81 19.19 -31.25
C PHE A 380 -30.79 20.28 -32.33
N MET A 381 -29.82 20.23 -33.23
CA MET A 381 -29.71 21.14 -34.38
C MET A 381 -30.87 20.98 -35.36
N SER A 382 -31.43 19.78 -35.52
CA SER A 382 -32.62 19.55 -36.35
C SER A 382 -33.89 20.19 -35.77
N TYR A 383 -34.00 20.30 -34.44
CA TYR A 383 -35.08 21.03 -33.77
C TYR A 383 -34.84 22.55 -33.73
N CYS A 384 -33.58 22.98 -33.84
CA CYS A 384 -33.19 24.39 -33.94
C CYS A 384 -33.35 24.91 -35.39
N ASP A 385 -34.58 24.94 -35.88
CA ASP A 385 -34.85 25.59 -37.16
C ASP A 385 -34.56 27.10 -37.06
N ALA A 386 -34.06 27.72 -38.13
CA ALA A 386 -33.73 29.15 -38.18
C ALA A 386 -34.95 30.01 -37.79
N HIS A 387 -36.16 29.50 -38.04
CA HIS A 387 -37.42 30.12 -37.69
C HIS A 387 -37.75 30.06 -36.19
N MET A 388 -37.34 29.02 -35.46
CA MET A 388 -37.52 28.91 -34.00
C MET A 388 -36.53 29.81 -33.26
N LEU A 389 -35.26 29.81 -33.68
CA LEU A 389 -34.25 30.74 -33.15
C LEU A 389 -34.67 32.20 -33.39
N ALA A 390 -35.28 32.51 -34.53
CA ALA A 390 -35.78 33.85 -34.85
C ALA A 390 -36.97 34.32 -33.98
N LYS A 391 -37.66 33.40 -33.28
CA LYS A 391 -38.79 33.71 -32.38
C LYS A 391 -38.39 33.84 -30.90
N MET A 392 -37.17 33.43 -30.54
CA MET A 392 -36.66 33.55 -29.17
C MET A 392 -36.34 35.00 -28.81
N GLU A 393 -36.53 35.37 -27.54
CA GLU A 393 -36.05 36.66 -27.01
C GLU A 393 -34.53 36.81 -27.24
N PRO A 394 -34.02 38.03 -27.47
CA PRO A 394 -32.62 38.23 -27.86
C PRO A 394 -31.60 37.62 -26.90
N LEU A 395 -31.90 37.63 -25.59
CA LEU A 395 -31.02 37.07 -24.57
C LEU A 395 -31.01 35.53 -24.59
N GLU A 396 -32.18 34.90 -24.73
CA GLU A 396 -32.32 33.44 -24.80
C GLU A 396 -31.67 32.89 -26.08
N ARG A 397 -31.86 33.60 -27.21
CA ARG A 397 -31.21 33.28 -28.48
C ARG A 397 -29.69 33.36 -28.39
N ALA A 398 -29.16 34.40 -27.76
CA ALA A 398 -27.72 34.54 -27.55
C ALA A 398 -27.15 33.43 -26.65
N GLN A 399 -27.88 33.04 -25.59
CA GLN A 399 -27.50 31.93 -24.71
C GLN A 399 -27.51 30.59 -25.45
N ALA A 400 -28.53 30.30 -26.25
CA ALA A 400 -28.63 29.09 -27.05
C ALA A 400 -27.49 28.99 -28.08
N LEU A 401 -27.23 30.06 -28.84
CA LEU A 401 -26.12 30.10 -29.80
C LEU A 401 -24.74 29.98 -29.13
N PHE A 402 -24.58 30.56 -27.95
CA PHE A 402 -23.33 30.45 -27.17
C PHE A 402 -23.09 29.05 -26.64
N LEU A 403 -24.13 28.38 -26.13
CA LEU A 403 -24.08 26.97 -25.72
C LEU A 403 -23.75 26.07 -26.90
N LEU A 404 -24.37 26.32 -28.05
CA LEU A 404 -24.11 25.59 -29.28
C LEU A 404 -22.65 25.74 -29.71
N ALA A 405 -22.15 26.98 -29.82
CA ALA A 405 -20.76 27.26 -30.16
C ALA A 405 -19.77 26.62 -29.18
N LYS A 406 -20.06 26.65 -27.87
CA LYS A 406 -19.25 25.96 -26.86
C LYS A 406 -19.24 24.45 -27.06
N ALA A 407 -20.39 23.84 -27.35
CA ALA A 407 -20.47 22.41 -27.63
C ALA A 407 -19.68 22.03 -28.88
N THR A 408 -19.81 22.79 -29.97
CA THR A 408 -19.08 22.55 -31.23
C THR A 408 -17.56 22.71 -31.05
N ILE A 409 -17.12 23.75 -30.34
CA ILE A 409 -15.69 23.98 -30.05
C ILE A 409 -15.13 22.86 -29.17
N THR A 410 -15.88 22.41 -28.17
CA THR A 410 -15.46 21.32 -27.27
C THR A 410 -15.34 20.01 -28.04
N LEU A 411 -16.31 19.68 -28.92
CA LEU A 411 -16.24 18.54 -29.83
C LEU A 411 -15.02 18.60 -30.76
N PHE A 412 -14.78 19.76 -31.38
CA PHE A 412 -13.64 19.94 -32.30
C PHE A 412 -12.29 19.81 -31.58
N ALA A 413 -12.16 20.38 -30.38
CA ALA A 413 -10.95 20.30 -29.57
C ALA A 413 -10.66 18.84 -29.14
N ILE A 414 -11.69 18.10 -28.71
CA ILE A 414 -11.53 16.70 -28.29
C ILE A 414 -11.24 15.78 -29.50
N GLY A 415 -11.94 15.98 -30.63
CA GLY A 415 -11.69 15.23 -31.86
C GLY A 415 -10.26 15.44 -32.40
N SER A 416 -9.75 16.67 -32.33
CA SER A 416 -8.36 16.98 -32.68
C SER A 416 -7.36 16.27 -31.76
N LEU A 417 -7.62 16.27 -30.45
CA LEU A 417 -6.79 15.57 -29.46
C LEU A 417 -6.74 14.06 -29.71
N LEU A 418 -7.87 13.41 -30.00
CA LEU A 418 -7.95 11.99 -30.32
C LEU A 418 -7.20 11.64 -31.62
N PHE A 419 -7.26 12.51 -32.63
CA PHE A 419 -6.49 12.37 -33.87
C PHE A 419 -4.97 12.45 -33.61
N PHE A 420 -4.51 13.40 -32.80
CA PHE A 420 -3.10 13.50 -32.42
C PHE A 420 -2.64 12.32 -31.55
N PHE A 421 -3.48 11.80 -30.66
CA PHE A 421 -3.18 10.59 -29.89
C PHE A 421 -3.12 9.33 -30.76
N ALA A 422 -4.00 9.20 -31.77
CA ALA A 422 -3.96 8.11 -32.74
C ALA A 422 -2.68 8.15 -33.59
N ILE A 423 -2.26 9.34 -34.04
CA ILE A 423 -0.99 9.52 -34.74
C ILE A 423 0.20 9.17 -33.83
N ALA A 424 0.20 9.66 -32.58
CA ALA A 424 1.27 9.37 -31.63
C ALA A 424 1.36 7.86 -31.29
N ALA A 425 0.22 7.18 -31.14
CA ALA A 425 0.17 5.74 -30.94
C ALA A 425 0.67 4.96 -32.16
N HIS A 426 0.34 5.42 -33.37
CA HIS A 426 0.82 4.82 -34.62
C HIS A 426 2.34 5.01 -34.81
N SER A 427 2.88 6.18 -34.45
CA SER A 427 4.33 6.45 -34.45
C SER A 427 5.10 5.65 -33.40
N LEU A 428 4.49 5.33 -32.26
CA LEU A 428 5.09 4.48 -31.21
C LEU A 428 5.10 2.99 -31.60
N LEU A 429 4.14 2.53 -32.41
CA LEU A 429 4.08 1.16 -32.93
C LEU A 429 5.05 0.90 -34.10
N HIS A 430 5.50 1.95 -34.79
CA HIS A 430 6.40 1.86 -35.95
C HIS A 430 7.89 2.13 -35.64
N ASN A 431 8.24 2.44 -34.39
CA ASN A 431 9.62 2.71 -33.94
C ASN A 431 10.17 1.65 -32.95
N THR A 432 9.66 0.42 -32.99
CA THR A 432 10.24 -0.74 -32.30
C THR A 432 10.58 -1.85 -33.26
#